data_AF-A0A3S5CGX3-F1
#
_entry.id   AF-A0A3S5CGX3-F1
#
_cell.length_a   1.000
_cell.length_b   1.000
_cell.length_c   1.000
_cell.angle_alpha   90.00
_cell.angle_beta   90.00
_cell.angle_gamma   90.00
#
_symmetry.space_group_name_H-M   'P 1'
#
loop_
_entity.id
_entity.type
_entity.pdbx_description
1 polymer ?
#
loop_
_entity_poly.entity_id
_entity_poly.type
_entity_poly.pdbx_seq_one_letter_code
_entity_poly.pdbx_strand_id
1 'polypeptide(L)'
;MLHPFFPSSRRFAIWEVPREEEFAPLKNAASPAEKDCPTSCRRAFLRYTTRLAIAAGAVLSGVDESSLAGPGLPVTVVEISPEVSHRGEVSEIRTLFTSILKAYQLYL
;
A
#
# COMPACT_ATOMS: atom_id res chain seq x y z
N MET A 1 -23.69 14.78 0.51
CA MET A 1 -22.65 15.35 -0.37
C MET A 1 -22.00 16.51 0.38
N LEU A 2 -20.81 16.31 0.97
CA LEU A 2 -19.91 17.43 1.26
C LEU A 2 -19.45 17.87 -0.14
N HIS A 3 -19.94 18.94 -0.76
CA HIS A 3 -19.61 20.29 -0.35
C HIS A 3 -20.53 21.31 -1.07
N PRO A 4 -21.56 21.86 -0.41
CA PRO A 4 -22.40 22.90 -1.01
C PRO A 4 -21.64 24.21 -1.30
N PHE A 5 -20.39 24.34 -0.83
CA PHE A 5 -19.57 25.55 -0.97
C PHE A 5 -18.63 25.55 -2.19
N PHE A 6 -18.51 24.44 -2.93
CA PHE A 6 -17.68 24.42 -4.15
C PHE A 6 -18.09 25.48 -5.18
N PRO A 7 -19.39 25.68 -5.50
CA PRO A 7 -19.81 26.68 -6.49
C PRO A 7 -19.47 28.12 -6.10
N SER A 8 -19.37 28.41 -4.81
CA SER A 8 -19.10 29.76 -4.28
C SER A 8 -17.60 30.07 -4.12
N SER A 9 -16.73 29.10 -4.39
CA SER A 9 -15.28 29.26 -4.19
C SER A 9 -14.64 30.04 -5.33
N ARG A 10 -13.85 31.08 -4.99
CA ARG A 10 -13.14 31.91 -5.98
C ARG A 10 -11.86 31.27 -6.52
N ARG A 11 -11.35 30.25 -5.82
CA ARG A 11 -10.14 29.50 -6.14
C ARG A 11 -10.39 28.03 -5.78
N PHE A 12 -10.53 27.20 -6.79
CA PHE A 12 -10.85 25.78 -6.65
C PHE A 12 -9.96 24.97 -7.57
N ALA A 13 -9.46 23.85 -7.07
CA ALA A 13 -8.67 22.90 -7.84
C ALA A 13 -9.13 21.48 -7.49
N ILE A 14 -9.01 20.59 -8.47
CA ILE A 14 -9.19 19.15 -8.31
C ILE A 14 -7.81 18.51 -8.49
N TRP A 15 -7.46 17.59 -7.61
CA TRP A 15 -6.24 16.80 -7.70
C TRP A 15 -6.64 15.33 -7.86
N GLU A 16 -6.41 14.78 -9.05
CA GLU A 16 -6.64 13.37 -9.35
C GLU A 16 -5.47 12.52 -8.83
N VAL A 17 -5.78 11.33 -8.32
CA VAL A 17 -4.80 10.41 -7.74
C VAL A 17 -5.12 8.96 -8.11
N PRO A 18 -4.10 8.07 -8.13
CA PRO A 18 -4.33 6.64 -8.28
C PRO A 18 -5.16 6.10 -7.10
N ARG A 19 -6.26 5.40 -7.42
CA ARG A 19 -7.17 4.86 -6.40
C ARG A 19 -6.46 3.82 -5.52
N GLU A 20 -5.66 2.98 -6.14
CA GLU A 20 -4.91 1.89 -5.52
C GLU A 20 -3.86 2.36 -4.51
N GLU A 21 -3.47 3.64 -4.56
CA GLU A 21 -2.52 4.25 -3.62
C GLU A 21 -3.23 5.05 -2.53
N GLU A 22 -4.37 5.68 -2.84
CA GLU A 22 -4.98 6.69 -1.96
C GLU A 22 -6.36 6.30 -1.41
N PHE A 23 -6.99 5.23 -1.92
CA PHE A 23 -8.40 4.99 -1.63
C PHE A 23 -8.82 3.51 -1.57
N ALA A 24 -8.93 3.00 -0.34
CA ALA A 24 -9.45 1.67 -0.01
C ALA A 24 -10.58 1.76 1.05
N PRO A 25 -11.82 2.09 0.65
CA PRO A 25 -12.88 2.40 1.62
C PRO A 25 -13.41 1.15 2.33
N LEU A 26 -13.72 1.29 3.62
CA LEU A 26 -14.40 0.27 4.41
C LEU A 26 -15.87 0.69 4.64
N LYS A 27 -16.79 -0.03 4.01
CA LYS A 27 -18.24 0.23 3.99
C LYS A 27 -19.10 -0.99 4.31
N ASN A 28 -18.59 -2.19 4.03
CA ASN A 28 -19.33 -3.44 4.13
C ASN A 28 -18.65 -4.42 5.09
N ALA A 29 -19.42 -5.33 5.67
CA ALA A 29 -18.88 -6.51 6.33
C ALA A 29 -18.25 -7.48 5.29
N ALA A 30 -17.57 -8.53 5.79
CA ALA A 30 -17.09 -9.60 4.92
C ALA A 30 -18.27 -10.21 4.13
N SER A 31 -18.12 -10.26 2.81
CA SER A 31 -19.14 -10.78 1.89
C SER A 31 -18.47 -11.45 0.69
N PRO A 32 -19.16 -12.37 -0.01
CA PRO A 32 -18.61 -13.02 -1.20
C PRO A 32 -18.21 -12.06 -2.33
N ALA A 33 -18.84 -10.88 -2.38
CA ALA A 33 -18.52 -9.85 -3.37
C ALA A 33 -17.19 -9.12 -3.07
N GLU A 34 -16.63 -9.27 -1.87
CA GLU A 34 -15.35 -8.70 -1.42
C GLU A 34 -15.14 -7.22 -1.80
N LYS A 35 -16.19 -6.41 -1.75
CA LYS A 35 -16.15 -5.00 -2.13
C LYS A 35 -16.27 -4.11 -0.90
N ASP A 36 -15.34 -3.17 -0.78
CA ASP A 36 -15.29 -2.15 0.27
C ASP A 36 -15.47 -2.78 1.68
N CYS A 37 -14.87 -3.94 1.91
CA CYS A 37 -14.93 -4.72 3.15
C CYS A 37 -13.51 -4.92 3.75
N PRO A 38 -13.37 -5.43 4.99
CA PRO A 38 -12.06 -5.56 5.64
C PRO A 38 -11.04 -6.33 4.79
N THR A 39 -11.46 -7.42 4.15
CA THR A 39 -10.61 -8.22 3.25
C THR A 39 -10.09 -7.41 2.06
N SER A 40 -10.98 -6.61 1.44
CA SER A 40 -10.62 -5.78 0.29
C SER A 40 -9.68 -4.63 0.65
N CYS A 41 -9.90 -3.98 1.82
CA CYS A 41 -9.05 -2.92 2.33
C CYS A 41 -7.65 -3.44 2.64
N ARG A 42 -7.57 -4.58 3.36
CA ARG A 42 -6.29 -5.22 3.69
C ARG A 42 -5.53 -5.63 2.43
N ARG A 43 -6.22 -6.20 1.44
CA ARG A 43 -5.61 -6.56 0.16
C ARG A 43 -5.07 -5.36 -0.60
N ALA A 44 -5.81 -4.26 -0.66
CA ALA A 44 -5.35 -3.02 -1.29
C ALA A 44 -4.10 -2.47 -0.60
N PHE A 45 -4.13 -2.37 0.74
CA PHE A 45 -3.01 -1.87 1.54
C PHE A 45 -1.75 -2.73 1.34
N LEU A 46 -1.85 -4.05 1.50
CA LEU A 46 -0.70 -4.95 1.36
C LEU A 46 -0.11 -4.94 -0.05
N ARG A 47 -0.93 -4.78 -1.10
CA ARG A 47 -0.40 -4.61 -2.47
C ARG A 47 0.38 -3.33 -2.61
N TYR A 48 -0.16 -2.22 -2.11
CA TYR A 48 0.51 -0.94 -2.16
C TYR A 48 1.87 -0.99 -1.45
N THR A 49 1.91 -1.44 -0.20
CA THR A 49 3.17 -1.53 0.58
C THR A 49 4.15 -2.55 0.01
N THR A 50 3.67 -3.65 -0.59
CA THR A 50 4.55 -4.60 -1.31
C THR A 50 5.18 -3.97 -2.54
N ARG A 51 4.44 -3.18 -3.32
CA ARG A 51 4.99 -2.42 -4.46
C ARG A 51 6.03 -1.40 -4.00
N LEU A 52 5.78 -0.69 -2.91
CA LEU A 52 6.76 0.24 -2.32
C LEU A 52 8.04 -0.47 -1.90
N ALA A 53 7.94 -1.65 -1.27
CA ALA A 53 9.09 -2.44 -0.89
C ALA A 53 9.93 -2.87 -2.11
N ILE A 54 9.28 -3.37 -3.17
CA ILE A 54 9.94 -3.75 -4.43
C ILE A 54 10.60 -2.54 -5.08
N ALA A 55 9.91 -1.40 -5.15
CA ALA A 55 10.45 -0.14 -5.67
C ALA A 55 11.66 0.35 -4.86
N ALA A 56 11.71 0.08 -3.55
CA ALA A 56 12.84 0.35 -2.69
C ALA A 56 13.99 -0.67 -2.81
N GLY A 57 13.83 -1.71 -3.65
CA GLY A 57 14.85 -2.72 -3.95
C GLY A 57 14.69 -4.05 -3.21
N ALA A 58 13.54 -4.32 -2.58
CA ALA A 58 13.29 -5.62 -1.97
C ALA A 58 13.14 -6.71 -3.05
N VAL A 59 13.71 -7.90 -2.78
CA VAL A 59 13.56 -9.09 -3.61
C VAL A 59 12.66 -10.07 -2.86
N LEU A 60 11.46 -10.33 -3.40
CA LEU A 60 10.47 -11.20 -2.78
C LEU A 60 10.31 -12.48 -3.57
N SER A 61 10.43 -13.63 -2.90
CA SER A 61 10.25 -14.94 -3.54
C SER A 61 8.79 -15.14 -3.97
N GLY A 62 8.57 -15.55 -5.22
CA GLY A 62 7.22 -15.88 -5.71
C GLY A 62 6.31 -14.67 -5.90
N VAL A 63 6.87 -13.46 -6.00
CA VAL A 63 6.15 -12.24 -6.37
C VAL A 63 6.67 -11.76 -7.72
N ASP A 64 5.78 -11.68 -8.69
CA ASP A 64 5.99 -11.00 -9.98
C ASP A 64 4.91 -9.93 -10.20
N GLU A 65 5.08 -9.09 -11.23
CA GLU A 65 4.11 -8.04 -11.57
C GLU A 65 2.68 -8.59 -11.81
N SER A 66 2.57 -9.79 -12.38
CA SER A 66 1.30 -10.47 -12.63
C SER A 66 0.59 -10.86 -11.32
N SER A 67 1.35 -11.34 -10.33
CA SER A 67 0.86 -11.78 -9.02
C SER A 67 0.28 -10.63 -8.19
N LEU A 68 0.77 -9.40 -8.39
CA LEU A 68 0.24 -8.20 -7.74
C LEU A 68 -1.03 -7.66 -8.42
N ALA A 69 -1.24 -8.00 -9.70
CA ALA A 69 -2.40 -7.56 -10.49
C ALA A 69 -3.62 -8.48 -10.38
N GLY A 70 -3.45 -9.73 -9.91
CA GLY A 70 -4.53 -10.72 -9.82
C GLY A 70 -5.65 -10.37 -8.82
N PRO A 71 -6.63 -11.26 -8.57
CA PRO A 71 -7.68 -11.06 -7.56
C PRO A 71 -7.21 -11.39 -6.13
N GLY A 72 -6.18 -12.21 -5.96
CA GLY A 72 -5.63 -12.62 -4.66
C GLY A 72 -4.39 -11.83 -4.22
N LEU A 73 -4.01 -11.93 -2.95
CA LEU A 73 -2.67 -11.51 -2.53
C LEU A 73 -1.63 -12.54 -2.97
N PRO A 74 -0.41 -12.13 -3.33
CA PRO A 74 0.69 -13.07 -3.53
C PRO A 74 1.02 -13.81 -2.22
N VAL A 75 1.75 -14.92 -2.34
CA VAL A 75 2.16 -15.75 -1.18
C VAL A 75 3.03 -14.94 -0.21
N THR A 76 3.89 -14.07 -0.75
CA THR A 76 4.74 -13.17 0.03
C THR A 76 4.24 -11.75 -0.12
N VAL A 77 3.93 -11.11 1.01
CA VAL A 77 3.48 -9.71 1.11
C VAL A 77 4.32 -8.97 2.15
N VAL A 78 4.42 -7.65 1.98
CA VAL A 78 5.08 -6.77 2.94
C VAL A 78 4.07 -5.77 3.47
N GLU A 79 4.05 -5.59 4.78
CA GLU A 79 3.37 -4.49 5.46
C GLU A 79 4.43 -3.49 5.92
N ILE A 80 4.22 -2.21 5.62
CA ILE A 80 5.12 -1.13 6.04
C ILE A 80 4.32 -0.22 6.98
N SER A 81 4.82 0.00 8.20
CA SER A 81 4.15 0.89 9.14
C SER A 81 4.36 2.35 8.71
N PRO A 82 3.36 3.23 8.90
CA PRO A 82 3.49 4.65 8.58
C PRO A 82 4.66 5.36 9.28
N GLU A 83 5.09 4.86 10.43
CA GLU A 83 6.25 5.36 11.17
C GLU A 83 7.59 5.00 10.50
N VAL A 84 7.61 3.94 9.70
CA VAL A 84 8.76 3.58 8.86
C VAL A 84 8.73 4.36 7.56
N SER A 85 7.57 4.41 6.91
CA SER A 85 7.41 5.20 5.69
C SER A 85 5.95 5.61 5.48
N HIS A 86 5.73 6.88 5.21
CA HIS A 86 4.41 7.44 4.96
C HIS A 86 3.92 7.17 3.52
N ARG A 87 4.81 7.28 2.52
CA ARG A 87 4.45 7.25 1.08
C ARG A 87 5.46 6.49 0.20
N GLY A 88 6.30 5.65 0.78
CA GLY A 88 7.29 4.89 0.04
C GLY A 88 8.62 5.59 -0.17
N GLU A 89 8.94 6.61 0.63
CA GLU A 89 10.25 7.22 0.69
C GLU A 89 11.34 6.14 0.89
N VAL A 90 12.15 5.97 -0.16
CA VAL A 90 13.00 4.78 -0.36
C VAL A 90 14.15 4.71 0.65
N SER A 91 14.64 5.84 1.13
CA SER A 91 15.74 5.93 2.09
C SER A 91 15.42 5.19 3.39
N GLU A 92 14.21 5.36 3.89
CA GLU A 92 13.74 4.86 5.18
C GLU A 92 13.48 3.35 5.09
N ILE A 93 12.81 2.91 4.02
CA ILE A 93 12.55 1.50 3.75
C ILE A 93 13.88 0.72 3.59
N ARG A 94 14.82 1.26 2.81
CA ARG A 94 16.12 0.61 2.57
C ARG A 94 17.00 0.56 3.81
N THR A 95 16.95 1.59 4.65
CA THR A 95 17.70 1.63 5.91
C THR A 95 17.22 0.53 6.87
N LEU A 96 15.92 0.29 6.95
CA LEU A 96 15.37 -0.78 7.76
C LEU A 96 15.81 -2.17 7.26
N PHE A 97 15.67 -2.45 5.96
CA PHE A 97 16.08 -3.74 5.38
C PHE A 97 17.56 -4.03 5.59
N THR A 98 18.43 -3.04 5.36
CA THR A 98 19.87 -3.22 5.57
C THR A 98 20.21 -3.44 7.05
N SER A 99 19.51 -2.78 7.97
CA SER A 99 19.73 -2.93 9.42
C SER A 99 19.30 -4.31 9.92
N ILE A 100 18.15 -4.80 9.46
CA ILE A 100 17.64 -6.15 9.79
C ILE A 100 18.59 -7.21 9.23
N LEU A 101 18.96 -7.13 7.95
CA LEU A 101 19.86 -8.12 7.34
C LEU A 101 21.23 -8.16 8.03
N LYS A 102 21.79 -6.98 8.39
CA LYS A 102 23.03 -6.92 9.18
C LYS A 102 22.86 -7.56 10.55
N ALA A 103 21.73 -7.32 11.24
CA ALA A 103 21.46 -7.97 12.51
C ALA A 103 21.42 -9.50 12.35
N TYR A 104 20.71 -10.03 11.36
CA TYR A 104 20.65 -11.49 11.12
C TYR A 104 22.01 -12.08 10.73
N GLN A 105 22.84 -11.39 9.93
CA GLN A 105 24.20 -11.85 9.61
C GLN A 105 25.16 -11.81 10.80
N LEU A 106 24.90 -10.99 11.82
CA LEU A 106 25.68 -10.97 13.07
C LEU A 106 25.28 -12.09 14.04
N TYR A 107 24.16 -12.78 13.81
CA TYR A 107 23.66 -13.89 14.63
C TYR A 107 23.91 -15.28 14.02
N LEU A 108 24.65 -15.36 12.90
CA LEU A 108 25.13 -16.59 12.25
C LEU A 108 26.65 -16.63 12.27
#